data_AF-A0A059J337-F1
#
_entry.id   AF-A0A059J337-F1
#
_cell.length_a   1.000
_cell.length_b   1.000
_cell.length_c   1.000
_cell.angle_alpha   90.00
_cell.angle_beta   90.00
_cell.angle_gamma   90.00
#
_symmetry.space_group_name_H-M   'P 1'
#
loop_
_entity.id
_entity.type
_entity.pdbx_description
1 polymer ?
#
loop_
_entity_poly.entity_id
_entity_poly.type
_entity_poly.pdbx_seq_one_letter_code
_entity_poly.pdbx_strand_id
1 'polypeptide(L)'
;MGWFSSSTEPAPKKAADGGSIAPDRTSRQQCWIGRDKFFACLDANNIIDALKEDSAARSKCSKEIQEFESACSATWAKYFKEKRVMEHRRDQTIQRIKREDIESAAAQKGTK
;
A
#
# COMPACT_ATOMS: atom_id res chain seq x y z
N MET A 1 14.46 10.76 37.78
CA MET A 1 15.13 11.93 37.19
C MET A 1 15.49 11.60 35.76
N GLY A 2 14.76 12.17 34.78
CA GLY A 2 15.07 12.19 33.34
C GLY A 2 14.92 10.88 32.57
N TRP A 3 14.52 10.79 31.30
CA TRP A 3 14.15 11.79 30.29
C TRP A 3 13.31 11.07 29.22
N PHE A 4 12.10 11.54 28.94
CA PHE A 4 11.46 11.32 27.64
C PHE A 4 11.31 12.69 26.99
N SER A 5 12.31 13.08 26.21
CA SER A 5 12.21 14.21 25.28
C SER A 5 11.20 13.84 24.21
N SER A 6 9.94 14.25 24.41
CA SER A 6 8.89 14.12 23.41
C SER A 6 9.16 15.12 22.29
N SER A 7 9.46 14.59 21.10
CA SER A 7 9.54 15.38 19.88
C SER A 7 8.17 16.00 19.60
N THR A 8 8.17 17.29 19.29
CA THR A 8 6.97 18.10 19.06
C THR A 8 6.33 17.71 17.72
N GLU A 9 5.55 16.63 17.71
CA GLU A 9 4.64 16.36 16.59
C GLU A 9 3.40 17.26 16.72
N PRO A 10 2.90 17.87 15.62
CA PRO A 10 1.70 18.67 15.66
C PRO A 10 0.51 17.79 16.10
N ALA A 11 -0.14 18.20 17.19
CA ALA A 11 -1.23 17.46 17.79
C ALA A 11 -2.39 17.25 16.79
N PRO A 12 -2.95 16.03 16.70
CA PRO A 12 -4.15 15.81 15.91
C PRO A 12 -5.27 16.68 16.46
N LYS A 13 -5.95 17.42 15.58
CA LYS A 13 -7.09 18.26 15.98
C LYS A 13 -8.11 17.35 16.69
N LYS A 14 -8.48 17.69 17.91
CA LYS A 14 -9.41 16.90 18.73
C LYS A 14 -10.85 17.24 18.35
N ALA A 15 -11.68 16.22 18.18
CA ALA A 15 -13.11 16.37 17.97
C ALA A 15 -13.79 16.77 19.29
N ALA A 16 -15.01 17.29 19.22
CA ALA A 16 -15.73 17.81 20.40
C ALA A 16 -16.01 16.73 21.47
N ASP A 17 -15.95 15.46 21.09
CA ASP A 17 -16.11 14.27 21.93
C ASP A 17 -14.77 13.71 22.46
N GLY A 18 -13.65 14.39 22.20
CA GLY A 18 -12.31 13.95 22.62
C GLY A 18 -11.66 12.90 21.72
N GLY A 19 -12.32 12.49 20.62
CA GLY A 19 -11.72 11.66 19.58
C GLY A 19 -10.74 12.44 18.69
N SER A 20 -9.89 11.74 17.92
CA SER A 20 -9.13 12.39 16.85
C SER A 20 -10.08 12.80 15.72
N ILE A 21 -9.97 14.04 15.20
CA ILE A 21 -10.75 14.47 14.03
C ILE A 21 -10.33 13.59 12.86
N ALA A 22 -11.27 12.74 12.42
CA ALA A 22 -11.11 12.00 11.18
C ALA A 22 -10.90 13.01 10.04
N PRO A 23 -9.99 12.73 9.09
CA PRO A 23 -9.96 13.47 7.83
C PRO A 23 -11.38 13.51 7.27
N ASP A 24 -11.81 14.67 6.78
CA ASP A 24 -13.14 14.81 6.18
C ASP A 24 -13.36 13.72 5.11
N ARG A 25 -14.61 13.29 4.90
CA ARG A 25 -14.90 12.19 3.97
C ARG A 25 -14.33 12.44 2.57
N THR A 26 -14.27 13.71 2.18
CA THR A 26 -13.72 14.20 0.92
C THR A 26 -12.21 13.97 0.81
N SER A 27 -11.39 14.27 1.82
CA SER A 27 -9.94 14.03 1.78
C SER A 27 -9.60 12.54 1.70
N ARG A 28 -10.36 11.67 2.37
CA ARG A 28 -10.17 10.21 2.21
C ARG A 28 -10.45 9.75 0.79
N GLN A 29 -11.50 10.28 0.17
CA GLN A 29 -11.82 9.98 -1.23
C GLN A 29 -10.69 10.45 -2.16
N GLN A 30 -10.15 11.66 -1.96
CA GLN A 30 -9.01 12.16 -2.73
C GLN A 30 -7.75 11.29 -2.55
N CYS A 31 -7.47 10.84 -1.32
CA CYS A 31 -6.37 9.92 -1.05
C CYS A 31 -6.51 8.60 -1.83
N TRP A 32 -7.72 8.01 -1.90
CA TRP A 32 -7.95 6.78 -2.66
C TRP A 32 -7.81 7.01 -4.17
N ILE A 33 -8.30 8.14 -4.69
CA ILE A 33 -8.12 8.51 -6.10
C ILE A 33 -6.63 8.66 -6.44
N GLY A 34 -5.86 9.36 -5.59
CA GLY A 34 -4.42 9.51 -5.74
C GLY A 34 -3.69 8.15 -5.70
N ARG A 35 -4.07 7.28 -4.76
CA ARG A 35 -3.55 5.92 -4.65
C ARG A 35 -3.76 5.13 -5.94
N ASP A 36 -4.99 5.12 -6.45
CA ASP A 36 -5.35 4.28 -7.59
C ASP A 36 -4.65 4.75 -8.88
N LYS A 37 -4.51 6.07 -9.07
CA LYS A 37 -3.69 6.62 -10.17
C LYS A 37 -2.23 6.22 -10.06
N PHE A 38 -1.64 6.37 -8.87
CA PHE A 38 -0.24 5.98 -8.64
C PHE A 38 -0.03 4.50 -8.91
N PHE A 39 -0.91 3.64 -8.40
CA PHE A 39 -0.84 2.21 -8.60
C PHE A 39 -1.03 1.80 -10.06
N ALA A 40 -1.94 2.44 -10.79
CA ALA A 40 -2.09 2.21 -12.23
C ALA A 40 -0.81 2.57 -13.01
N CYS A 41 -0.13 3.67 -12.65
CA CYS A 41 1.15 4.02 -13.26
C CYS A 41 2.25 2.99 -12.93
N LEU A 42 2.30 2.53 -11.68
CA LEU A 42 3.24 1.48 -11.27
C LEU A 42 3.00 0.18 -12.06
N ASP A 43 1.75 -0.22 -12.23
CA ASP A 43 1.35 -1.41 -13.01
C ASP A 43 1.79 -1.27 -14.48
N ALA A 44 1.57 -0.11 -15.10
CA ALA A 44 2.00 0.17 -16.47
C ALA A 44 3.54 0.10 -16.66
N ASN A 45 4.30 0.30 -15.59
CA ASN A 45 5.77 0.23 -15.58
C ASN A 45 6.32 -1.05 -14.96
N ASN A 46 5.46 -2.03 -14.64
CA ASN A 46 5.83 -3.29 -13.99
C ASN A 46 6.55 -3.13 -12.63
N ILE A 47 6.21 -2.08 -11.88
CA ILE A 47 6.76 -1.81 -10.55
C ILE A 47 5.76 -2.32 -9.50
N ILE A 48 6.14 -3.33 -8.74
CA ILE A 48 5.30 -3.87 -7.65
C ILE A 48 5.66 -3.22 -6.31
N ASP A 49 6.95 -3.18 -6.00
CA ASP A 49 7.47 -2.68 -4.72
C ASP A 49 8.06 -1.28 -4.86
N ALA A 50 7.19 -0.28 -4.78
CA ALA A 50 7.61 1.12 -4.82
C ALA A 50 8.38 1.59 -3.58
N LEU A 51 8.52 0.77 -2.53
CA LEU A 51 9.40 1.07 -1.38
C LEU A 51 10.84 0.65 -1.70
N LYS A 52 11.01 -0.50 -2.34
CA LYS A 52 12.32 -0.98 -2.79
C LYS A 52 12.80 -0.24 -4.04
N GLU A 53 11.88 0.08 -4.95
CA GLU A 53 12.15 0.72 -6.24
C GLU A 53 11.72 2.19 -6.27
N ASP A 54 11.87 2.91 -5.16
CA ASP A 54 11.40 4.31 -5.02
C ASP A 54 11.97 5.24 -6.09
N SER A 55 13.25 5.09 -6.45
CA SER A 55 13.86 5.89 -7.53
C SER A 55 13.19 5.66 -8.88
N ALA A 56 12.89 4.40 -9.22
CA ALA A 56 12.19 4.06 -10.47
C ALA A 56 10.74 4.55 -10.44
N ALA A 57 10.04 4.37 -9.31
CA ALA A 57 8.68 4.86 -9.10
C ALA A 57 8.61 6.40 -9.23
N ARG A 58 9.53 7.13 -8.61
CA ARG A 58 9.62 8.60 -8.73
C ARG A 58 10.02 9.06 -10.12
N SER A 59 10.83 8.29 -10.85
CA SER A 59 11.23 8.63 -12.22
C SER A 59 10.09 8.40 -13.23
N LYS A 60 9.36 7.27 -13.11
CA LYS A 60 8.33 6.86 -14.07
C LYS A 60 6.93 7.39 -13.75
N CYS A 61 6.64 7.63 -12.47
CA CYS A 61 5.33 8.04 -11.96
C CYS A 61 5.43 9.29 -11.08
N SER A 62 6.29 10.25 -11.48
CA SER A 62 6.62 11.45 -10.70
C SER A 62 5.39 12.29 -10.35
N LYS A 63 4.44 12.42 -11.29
CA LYS A 63 3.22 13.18 -11.10
C LYS A 63 2.26 12.46 -10.16
N GLU A 64 2.02 11.18 -10.40
CA GLU A 64 1.06 10.39 -9.65
C GLU A 64 1.53 10.15 -8.21
N ILE A 65 2.84 9.98 -7.98
CA ILE A 65 3.37 9.84 -6.62
C ILE A 65 3.24 11.15 -5.83
N GLN A 66 3.41 12.31 -6.46
CA GLN A 66 3.19 13.62 -5.83
C GLN A 66 1.70 13.83 -5.51
N GLU A 67 0.79 13.52 -6.43
CA GLU A 67 -0.66 13.55 -6.19
C GLU A 67 -1.06 12.61 -5.04
N PHE A 68 -0.50 11.40 -5.00
CA PHE A 68 -0.76 10.42 -3.95
C PHE A 68 -0.23 10.86 -2.58
N GLU A 69 1.03 11.28 -2.49
CA GLU A 69 1.68 11.68 -1.23
C GLU A 69 1.14 13.02 -0.70
N SER A 70 0.60 13.89 -1.55
CA SER A 70 -0.07 15.13 -1.13
C SER A 70 -1.52 14.92 -0.69
N ALA A 71 -2.24 13.97 -1.29
CA ALA A 71 -3.64 13.69 -0.94
C ALA A 71 -3.79 12.77 0.28
N CYS A 72 -2.80 11.93 0.57
CA CYS A 72 -2.80 10.98 1.68
C CYS A 72 -1.93 11.44 2.85
N SER A 73 -2.27 11.02 4.07
CA SER A 73 -1.31 11.14 5.19
C SER A 73 -0.13 10.19 4.98
N ALA A 74 1.04 10.56 5.49
CA ALA A 74 2.26 9.75 5.34
C ALA A 74 2.10 8.30 5.83
N THR A 75 1.38 8.10 6.95
CA THR A 75 1.07 6.76 7.49
C THR A 75 0.23 5.94 6.51
N TRP A 76 -0.80 6.55 5.90
CA TRP A 76 -1.64 5.86 4.91
C TRP A 76 -0.90 5.58 3.63
N ALA A 77 -0.08 6.52 3.14
CA ALA A 77 0.73 6.34 1.94
C ALA A 77 1.71 5.17 2.12
N LYS A 78 2.41 5.11 3.26
CA LYS A 78 3.28 3.98 3.62
C LYS A 78 2.50 2.67 3.70
N TYR A 79 1.41 2.64 4.46
CA TYR A 79 0.57 1.44 4.63
C TYR A 79 0.10 0.88 3.28
N PHE A 80 -0.37 1.74 2.36
CA PHE A 80 -0.83 1.28 1.05
C PHE A 80 0.30 0.70 0.21
N LYS A 81 1.49 1.31 0.20
CA LYS A 81 2.66 0.78 -0.51
C LYS A 81 3.04 -0.60 0.05
N GLU A 82 3.09 -0.77 1.37
CA GLU A 82 3.36 -2.06 2.03
C GLU A 82 2.27 -3.10 1.72
N LYS A 83 0.99 -2.70 1.81
CA LYS A 83 -0.16 -3.56 1.55
C LYS A 83 -0.14 -4.10 0.12
N ARG A 84 0.18 -3.27 -0.88
CA ARG A 84 0.30 -3.70 -2.29
C ARG A 84 1.32 -4.83 -2.45
N VAL A 85 2.48 -4.74 -1.80
CA VAL A 85 3.51 -5.78 -1.84
C VAL A 85 3.06 -7.06 -1.12
N MET A 86 2.43 -6.92 0.05
CA MET A 86 1.90 -8.05 0.81
C MET A 86 0.82 -8.81 0.01
N GLU A 87 -0.14 -8.09 -0.58
CA GLU A 87 -1.21 -8.69 -1.39
C GLU A 87 -0.64 -9.39 -2.62
N HIS A 88 0.33 -8.79 -3.31
CA HIS A 88 1.00 -9.43 -4.43
C HIS A 88 1.67 -10.76 -4.02
N ARG A 89 2.39 -10.80 -2.89
CA ARG A 89 3.02 -12.03 -2.38
C ARG A 89 2.00 -13.08 -1.96
N ARG A 90 0.90 -12.65 -1.36
CA ARG A 90 -0.23 -13.53 -1.00
C ARG A 90 -0.79 -14.18 -2.26
N ASP A 91 -1.06 -13.40 -3.30
CA ASP A 91 -1.61 -13.90 -4.55
C ASP A 91 -0.65 -14.87 -5.24
N GLN A 92 0.64 -14.55 -5.30
CA GLN A 92 1.66 -15.48 -5.81
C GLN A 92 1.68 -16.82 -5.07
N THR A 93 1.54 -16.78 -3.73
CA THR A 93 1.51 -17.99 -2.90
C THR A 93 0.26 -18.81 -3.17
N ILE A 94 -0.91 -18.17 -3.24
CA ILE A 94 -2.18 -18.84 -3.57
C ILE A 94 -2.09 -19.48 -4.96
N GLN A 95 -1.51 -18.80 -5.94
CA GLN A 95 -1.34 -19.33 -7.29
C GLN A 95 -0.38 -20.53 -7.32
N ARG A 96 0.68 -20.52 -6.50
CA ARG A 96 1.58 -21.67 -6.37
C ARG A 96 0.85 -22.90 -5.81
N ILE A 97 0.15 -22.74 -4.69
CA ILE A 97 -0.60 -23.85 -4.04
C ILE A 97 -1.61 -24.43 -5.02
N LYS A 98 -2.37 -23.59 -5.73
CA LYS A 98 -3.32 -24.05 -6.76
C LYS A 98 -2.67 -24.87 -7.87
N ARG A 99 -1.45 -24.52 -8.29
CA ARG A 99 -0.72 -25.30 -9.31
C ARG A 99 -0.27 -26.64 -8.75
N GLU A 100 0.32 -26.64 -7.56
CA GLU A 100 0.77 -27.86 -6.86
C GLU A 100 -0.41 -28.83 -6.62
N ASP A 101 -1.59 -28.32 -6.26
CA ASP A 101 -2.81 -29.10 -6.09
C ASP A 101 -3.27 -29.75 -7.41
N ILE A 102 -3.25 -29.00 -8.52
CA ILE A 102 -3.60 -29.50 -9.86
C ILE A 102 -2.61 -30.56 -10.32
N GLU A 103 -1.30 -30.31 -10.15
CA GLU A 103 -0.23 -31.23 -10.52
C GLU A 103 -0.30 -32.52 -9.71
N SER A 104 -0.54 -32.42 -8.39
CA SER A 104 -0.70 -33.58 -7.50
C SER A 104 -1.95 -34.40 -7.86
N ALA A 105 -3.07 -33.74 -8.17
CA ALA A 105 -4.29 -34.41 -8.62
C ALA A 105 -4.12 -35.08 -9.99
N ALA A 106 -3.34 -34.49 -10.90
CA ALA A 106 -3.02 -35.09 -12.20
C ALA A 106 -2.08 -36.30 -12.04
N ALA A 107 -1.06 -36.20 -11.20
CA ALA A 107 -0.14 -37.31 -10.91
C ALA A 107 -0.89 -38.52 -10.33
N GLN A 108 -1.80 -38.31 -9.37
CA GLN A 108 -2.61 -39.38 -8.79
C GLN A 108 -3.53 -40.09 -9.80
N LYS A 109 -3.97 -39.40 -10.86
CA LYS A 109 -4.79 -39.99 -11.93
C LYS A 109 -3.97 -40.80 -12.93
N GLY A 110 -2.68 -40.51 -13.08
CA GLY A 110 -1.79 -41.23 -14.01
C GLY A 110 -1.22 -42.53 -13.44
N THR A 111 -1.26 -42.72 -12.12
CA THR A 111 -0.75 -43.93 -11.44
C THR A 111 -1.80 -45.03 -11.26
N LYS A 112 -3.00 -44.86 -11.80
CA LYS A 112 -4.12 -45.80 -11.73
C LYS A 112 -4.48 -46.30 -13.13
#